data_AF-A0A1B7MQ21-F1
#
_entry.id   AF-A0A1B7MQ21-F1
#
_cell.length_a   1.000
_cell.length_b   1.000
_cell.length_c   1.000
_cell.angle_alpha   90.00
_cell.angle_beta   90.00
_cell.angle_gamma   90.00
#
_symmetry.space_group_name_H-M   'P 1'
#
loop_
_entity.id
_entity.type
_entity.pdbx_description
1 polymer ?
#
loop_
_entity_poly.entity_id
_entity_poly.type
_entity_poly.pdbx_seq_one_letter_code
_entity_poly.pdbx_strand_id
1 'polypeptide(L)'
;MASIPSDTSICCLLLNSMVAAKVCLHICATGAQLFSMTPPNARPDPKERLKPTDPELTVSWLHDLVKGILCSWSLAEISVAFATAHESAISKPITSLLVRTHSLPDFDFTASTPALIAGCCMCVIGAAVRSHCYRTLGRLFTFELSIRQDHKLVTSGPYSIVRHPSYTGVW
;
A
#
# COMPACT_ATOMS: atom_id res chain seq x y z
N MET A 1 -29.16 -24.79 -29.65
CA MET A 1 -28.22 -25.66 -28.90
C MET A 1 -27.18 -24.77 -28.25
N ALA A 2 -27.36 -24.44 -26.97
CA ALA A 2 -26.32 -23.75 -26.20
C ALA A 2 -25.26 -24.81 -25.84
N SER A 3 -24.09 -24.71 -26.46
CA SER A 3 -22.92 -25.53 -26.15
C SER A 3 -22.49 -25.24 -24.71
N ILE A 4 -22.66 -26.24 -23.83
CA ILE A 4 -22.17 -26.21 -22.45
C ILE A 4 -20.63 -26.08 -22.51
N PRO A 5 -20.02 -25.03 -21.93
CA PRO A 5 -18.57 -24.91 -21.91
C PRO A 5 -17.97 -26.10 -21.16
N SER A 6 -16.88 -26.67 -21.68
CA SER A 6 -16.17 -27.77 -21.02
C SER A 6 -15.68 -27.34 -19.63
N ASP A 7 -15.64 -28.27 -18.66
CA ASP A 7 -15.21 -28.01 -17.28
C ASP A 7 -13.85 -27.29 -17.20
N THR A 8 -12.97 -27.54 -18.17
CA THR A 8 -11.67 -26.86 -18.31
C THR A 8 -11.81 -25.36 -18.58
N SER A 9 -12.74 -24.94 -19.45
CA SER A 9 -12.96 -23.52 -19.75
C SER A 9 -13.52 -22.76 -18.56
N ILE A 10 -14.40 -23.38 -17.77
CA ILE A 10 -14.95 -22.78 -16.55
C ILE A 10 -13.85 -22.62 -15.50
N CYS A 11 -13.00 -23.65 -15.31
CA CYS A 11 -11.87 -23.60 -14.39
C CYS A 11 -10.87 -22.48 -14.74
N CYS A 12 -10.49 -22.35 -16.02
CA CYS A 12 -9.60 -21.27 -16.47
C CYS A 12 -10.23 -19.87 -16.28
N LEU A 13 -11.54 -19.72 -16.50
CA LEU A 13 -12.25 -18.45 -16.29
C LEU A 13 -12.24 -18.05 -14.81
N LEU A 14 -12.49 -19.00 -13.92
CA LEU A 14 -12.50 -18.79 -12.47
C LEU A 14 -11.09 -18.43 -11.96
N LEU A 15 -10.06 -19.17 -12.40
CA LEU A 15 -8.66 -18.90 -12.05
C LEU A 15 -8.22 -17.49 -12.44
N ASN A 16 -8.53 -17.08 -13.68
CA ASN A 16 -8.23 -15.74 -14.17
C ASN A 16 -8.98 -14.65 -13.39
N SER A 17 -10.23 -14.93 -13.00
CA SER A 17 -11.04 -14.00 -12.21
C SER A 17 -10.47 -13.84 -10.79
N MET A 18 -9.98 -14.92 -10.17
CA MET A 18 -9.36 -14.90 -8.85
C MET A 18 -8.04 -14.12 -8.85
N VAL A 19 -7.18 -14.35 -9.84
CA VAL A 19 -5.93 -13.59 -10.00
C VAL A 19 -6.21 -12.12 -10.27
N ALA A 20 -7.16 -11.79 -11.16
CA ALA A 20 -7.53 -10.41 -11.43
C ALA A 20 -8.01 -9.69 -10.16
N ALA A 21 -8.86 -10.34 -9.35
CA ALA A 21 -9.32 -9.78 -8.09
C ALA A 21 -8.17 -9.54 -7.09
N LYS A 22 -7.25 -10.50 -6.95
CA LYS A 22 -6.06 -10.36 -6.09
C LYS A 22 -5.15 -9.21 -6.57
N VAL A 23 -4.91 -9.11 -7.87
CA VAL A 23 -4.12 -8.03 -8.48
C VAL A 23 -4.78 -6.67 -8.23
N CYS A 24 -6.08 -6.54 -8.46
CA CYS A 24 -6.83 -5.31 -8.18
C CYS A 24 -6.71 -4.92 -6.70
N LEU A 25 -6.85 -5.88 -5.79
CA LEU A 25 -6.75 -5.65 -4.35
C LEU A 25 -5.37 -5.11 -3.95
N HIS A 26 -4.30 -5.70 -4.47
CA HIS A 26 -2.93 -5.22 -4.24
C HIS A 26 -2.69 -3.83 -4.83
N ILE A 27 -3.13 -3.58 -6.06
CA ILE A 27 -3.02 -2.26 -6.70
C ILE A 27 -3.75 -1.20 -5.88
N CYS A 28 -4.97 -1.48 -5.42
CA CYS A 28 -5.75 -0.56 -4.58
C CYS A 28 -5.05 -0.28 -3.24
N ALA A 29 -4.58 -1.31 -2.55
CA ALA A 29 -3.91 -1.18 -1.27
C ALA A 29 -2.58 -0.40 -1.40
N THR A 30 -1.74 -0.76 -2.37
CA THR A 30 -0.48 -0.07 -2.63
C THR A 30 -0.73 1.38 -3.06
N GLY A 31 -1.71 1.64 -3.93
CA GLY A 31 -2.10 2.99 -4.32
C GLY A 31 -2.53 3.86 -3.13
N ALA A 32 -3.33 3.30 -2.23
CA ALA A 32 -3.77 3.98 -1.01
C ALA A 32 -2.60 4.30 -0.07
N GLN A 33 -1.64 3.38 0.08
CA GLN A 33 -0.43 3.60 0.88
C GLN A 33 0.51 4.62 0.24
N LEU A 34 0.71 4.58 -1.08
CA LEU A 34 1.52 5.56 -1.81
C LEU A 34 0.94 6.97 -1.68
N PHE A 35 -0.38 7.11 -1.80
CA PHE A 35 -1.08 8.37 -1.55
C PHE A 35 -0.83 8.86 -0.12
N SER A 36 -0.95 7.97 0.86
CA SER A 36 -0.71 8.26 2.27
C SER A 36 0.73 8.67 2.57
N MET A 37 1.70 8.16 1.83
CA MET A 37 3.12 8.50 2.01
C MET A 37 3.58 9.66 1.12
N THR A 38 2.67 10.28 0.38
CA THR A 38 2.96 11.43 -0.47
C THR A 38 2.48 12.71 0.21
N PRO A 39 3.34 13.72 0.41
CA PRO A 39 2.93 14.96 1.05
C PRO A 39 1.94 15.71 0.15
N PRO A 40 0.80 16.18 0.68
CA PRO A 40 -0.18 16.95 -0.10
C PRO A 40 0.30 18.37 -0.41
N ASN A 41 1.28 18.88 0.35
CA ASN A 41 1.81 20.23 0.22
C ASN A 41 3.28 20.20 -0.17
N ALA A 42 3.71 21.22 -0.90
CA ALA A 42 5.13 21.46 -1.16
C ALA A 42 5.91 21.66 0.15
N ARG A 43 7.21 21.30 0.10
CA ARG A 43 8.13 21.47 1.22
C ARG A 43 8.11 22.93 1.72
N PRO A 44 8.08 23.18 3.05
CA PRO A 44 8.13 24.53 3.63
C PRO A 44 9.37 25.30 3.17
N ASP A 45 9.34 26.63 3.22
CA ASP A 45 10.51 27.46 2.93
C ASP A 45 11.66 27.14 3.92
N PRO A 46 12.93 27.08 3.49
CA PRO A 46 14.06 26.81 4.37
C PRO A 46 14.12 27.70 5.62
N LYS A 47 13.56 28.92 5.58
CA LYS A 47 13.51 29.86 6.72
C LYS A 47 12.47 29.48 7.79
N GLU A 48 11.43 28.74 7.42
CA GLU A 48 10.36 28.27 8.32
C GLU A 48 10.63 26.86 8.88
N ARG A 49 11.66 26.18 8.35
CA ARG A 49 12.07 24.86 8.81
C ARG A 49 12.84 25.00 10.11
N LEU A 50 12.47 24.18 11.09
CA LEU A 50 13.34 23.96 12.22
C LEU A 50 14.62 23.31 11.69
N LYS A 51 15.79 23.80 12.15
CA LYS A 51 17.07 23.18 11.77
C LYS A 51 16.98 21.70 12.16
N PRO A 52 17.15 20.77 11.21
CA PRO A 52 17.04 19.35 11.52
C PRO A 52 18.07 19.02 12.59
N THR A 53 17.62 18.35 13.64
CA THR A 53 18.55 17.72 14.59
C THR A 53 19.27 16.62 13.80
N ASP A 54 20.57 16.41 13.96
CA ASP A 54 21.37 15.48 13.13
C ASP A 54 20.70 14.13 12.75
N PRO A 55 19.92 13.44 13.61
CA PRO A 55 19.18 12.23 13.22
C PRO A 55 17.95 12.46 12.29
N GLU A 56 17.34 13.65 12.22
CA GLU A 56 16.19 13.93 11.35
C GLU A 56 16.58 13.96 9.87
N LEU A 57 17.80 14.38 9.55
CA LEU A 57 18.30 14.42 8.17
C LEU A 57 18.45 13.00 7.60
N THR A 58 18.83 12.05 8.44
CA THR A 58 18.94 10.62 8.11
C THR A 58 17.59 9.93 7.96
N VAL A 59 16.45 10.57 8.29
CA VAL A 59 15.11 9.98 8.17
C VAL A 59 14.36 10.52 6.93
N SER A 60 14.91 11.51 6.25
CA SER A 60 14.29 12.15 5.07
C SER A 60 14.02 11.20 3.90
N TRP A 61 14.87 10.19 3.71
CA TRP A 61 14.75 9.14 2.68
C TRP A 61 13.91 7.94 3.13
N LEU A 62 13.47 7.90 4.40
CA LEU A 62 12.71 6.78 4.95
C LEU A 62 11.38 6.61 4.22
N HIS A 63 10.67 7.70 3.90
CA HIS A 63 9.40 7.61 3.19
C HIS A 63 9.56 7.03 1.78
N ASP A 64 10.63 7.38 1.08
CA ASP A 64 10.92 6.86 -0.27
C ASP A 64 11.37 5.40 -0.20
N LEU A 65 12.16 5.03 0.81
CA LEU A 65 12.53 3.65 1.10
C LEU A 65 11.29 2.78 1.37
N VAL A 66 10.38 3.25 2.25
CA VAL A 66 9.16 2.51 2.59
C VAL A 66 8.25 2.35 1.37
N LYS A 67 8.11 3.38 0.52
CA LYS A 67 7.39 3.24 -0.77
C LYS A 67 8.04 2.17 -1.65
N GLY A 68 9.37 2.16 -1.75
CA GLY A 68 10.12 1.16 -2.50
C GLY A 68 9.87 -0.26 -2.00
N ILE A 69 9.91 -0.46 -0.68
CA ILE A 69 9.63 -1.75 -0.04
C ILE A 69 8.18 -2.19 -0.28
N LEU A 70 7.20 -1.30 -0.12
CA LEU A 70 5.79 -1.62 -0.35
C LEU A 70 5.51 -1.98 -1.81
N CYS A 71 6.10 -1.24 -2.75
CA CYS A 71 6.00 -1.54 -4.17
C CYS A 71 6.67 -2.87 -4.53
N SER A 72 7.86 -3.14 -4.02
CA SER A 72 8.56 -4.40 -4.32
C SER A 72 7.83 -5.61 -3.75
N TRP A 73 7.25 -5.49 -2.55
CA TRP A 73 6.40 -6.52 -1.96
C TRP A 73 5.15 -6.80 -2.80
N SER A 74 4.44 -5.74 -3.20
CA SER A 74 3.22 -5.85 -4.03
C SER A 74 3.52 -6.48 -5.39
N LEU A 75 4.64 -6.07 -6.02
CA LEU A 75 5.08 -6.64 -7.29
C LEU A 75 5.45 -8.12 -7.15
N ALA A 76 6.11 -8.52 -6.07
CA ALA A 76 6.46 -9.91 -5.82
C ALA A 76 5.20 -10.81 -5.71
N GLU A 77 4.20 -10.40 -4.92
CA GLU A 77 2.93 -11.13 -4.79
C GLU A 77 2.17 -11.24 -6.12
N ILE A 78 2.08 -10.14 -6.88
CA ILE A 78 1.45 -10.13 -8.20
C ILE A 78 2.19 -11.07 -9.16
N SER A 79 3.53 -11.06 -9.12
CA SER A 79 4.36 -11.90 -9.98
C SER A 79 4.17 -13.39 -9.68
N VAL A 80 4.08 -13.76 -8.40
CA VAL A 80 3.81 -15.14 -7.96
C VAL A 80 2.39 -15.57 -8.34
N ALA A 81 1.38 -14.72 -8.13
CA ALA A 81 0.00 -15.03 -8.51
C ALA A 81 -0.15 -15.23 -10.03
N PHE A 82 0.56 -14.43 -10.83
CA PHE A 82 0.56 -14.58 -12.29
C PHE A 82 1.32 -15.83 -12.74
N ALA A 83 2.49 -16.11 -12.15
CA ALA A 83 3.30 -17.29 -12.46
C ALA A 83 2.61 -18.61 -12.09
N THR A 84 1.76 -18.61 -11.06
CA THR A 84 1.00 -19.80 -10.64
C THR A 84 -0.26 -20.00 -11.47
N ALA A 85 -0.88 -18.95 -12.01
CA ALA A 85 -2.05 -19.07 -12.88
C ALA A 85 -1.73 -19.40 -14.34
N HIS A 86 -0.51 -19.08 -14.81
CA HIS A 86 -0.08 -19.36 -16.19
C HIS A 86 1.16 -20.25 -16.16
N GLU A 87 1.00 -21.54 -16.50
CA GLU A 87 2.10 -22.49 -16.67
C GLU A 87 2.97 -22.09 -17.88
N SER A 88 3.84 -21.10 -17.68
CA SER A 88 4.80 -20.60 -18.67
C SER A 88 6.22 -21.04 -18.33
N ALA A 89 7.11 -21.06 -19.31
CA ALA A 89 8.54 -21.35 -19.14
C ALA A 89 9.22 -20.44 -18.08
N ILE A 90 8.65 -19.27 -17.81
CA ILE A 90 9.15 -18.26 -16.87
C ILE A 90 8.63 -18.49 -15.43
N SER A 91 7.60 -19.33 -15.24
CA SER A 91 6.99 -19.58 -13.92
C SER A 91 7.98 -20.23 -12.94
N LYS A 92 8.74 -21.23 -13.39
CA LYS A 92 9.69 -21.99 -12.57
C LYS A 92 10.78 -21.12 -11.91
N PRO A 93 11.51 -20.26 -12.63
CA PRO A 93 12.51 -19.40 -12.00
C PRO A 93 11.88 -18.38 -11.04
N ILE A 94 10.74 -17.77 -11.38
CA ILE A 94 10.05 -16.80 -10.52
C ILE A 94 9.62 -17.43 -9.20
N THR A 95 8.96 -18.59 -9.26
CA THR A 95 8.51 -19.30 -8.06
C THR A 95 9.71 -19.76 -7.23
N SER A 96 10.80 -20.24 -7.85
CA SER A 96 12.00 -20.65 -7.10
C SER A 96 12.73 -19.50 -6.39
N LEU A 97 12.63 -18.28 -6.92
CA LEU A 97 13.29 -17.10 -6.36
C LEU A 97 12.43 -16.43 -5.27
N LEU A 98 11.13 -16.32 -5.50
CA LEU A 98 10.18 -15.59 -4.64
C LEU A 98 9.53 -16.49 -3.58
N VAL A 99 9.35 -17.78 -3.86
CA VAL A 99 8.78 -18.77 -2.94
C VAL A 99 9.91 -19.64 -2.39
N ARG A 100 10.37 -19.34 -1.18
CA ARG A 100 11.45 -20.08 -0.49
C ARG A 100 11.01 -21.44 0.07
N THR A 101 9.76 -21.85 -0.11
CA THR A 101 9.17 -23.03 0.53
C THR A 101 9.10 -24.20 -0.45
N HIS A 102 9.91 -25.23 -0.22
CA HIS A 102 9.96 -26.44 -1.05
C HIS A 102 8.99 -27.56 -0.55
N SER A 103 8.38 -27.41 0.63
CA SER A 103 7.60 -28.51 1.25
C SER A 103 6.56 -28.01 2.28
N LEU A 104 5.45 -27.42 1.85
CA LEU A 104 4.23 -27.23 2.68
C LEU A 104 2.97 -27.37 1.80
N PRO A 105 1.83 -27.83 2.35
CA PRO A 105 0.70 -28.35 1.59
C PRO A 105 0.04 -27.25 0.74
N ASP A 106 -0.21 -27.56 -0.54
CA ASP A 106 -1.10 -26.91 -1.53
C ASP A 106 -1.62 -25.51 -1.17
N PHE A 107 -0.73 -24.56 -0.91
CA PHE A 107 -1.14 -23.18 -0.67
C PHE A 107 -1.50 -22.56 -2.02
N ASP A 108 -2.79 -22.30 -2.21
CA ASP A 108 -3.27 -21.66 -3.43
C ASP A 108 -2.88 -20.17 -3.42
N PHE A 109 -1.76 -19.86 -4.07
CA PHE A 109 -1.25 -18.48 -4.22
C PHE A 109 -2.16 -17.60 -5.11
N THR A 110 -3.10 -18.20 -5.84
CA THR A 110 -4.08 -17.48 -6.66
C THR A 110 -5.31 -17.06 -5.87
N ALA A 111 -5.58 -17.73 -4.74
CA ALA A 111 -6.69 -17.38 -3.86
C ALA A 111 -6.38 -16.15 -2.99
N SER A 112 -7.34 -15.23 -2.93
CA SER A 112 -7.31 -14.12 -1.98
C SER A 112 -7.64 -14.64 -0.58
N THR A 113 -6.63 -14.76 0.28
CA THR A 113 -6.87 -15.17 1.67
C THR A 113 -7.70 -14.11 2.40
N PRO A 114 -8.56 -14.48 3.36
CA PRO A 114 -9.31 -13.50 4.16
C PRO A 114 -8.39 -12.51 4.88
N ALA A 115 -7.19 -12.96 5.29
CA ALA A 115 -6.17 -12.10 5.87
C ALA A 115 -5.66 -11.04 4.89
N LEU A 116 -5.45 -11.40 3.62
CA LEU A 116 -5.07 -10.44 2.58
C LEU A 116 -6.15 -9.38 2.37
N ILE A 117 -7.42 -9.81 2.25
CA ILE A 117 -8.55 -8.89 2.10
C ILE A 117 -8.64 -7.93 3.28
N ALA A 118 -8.57 -8.45 4.50
CA ALA A 118 -8.59 -7.65 5.72
C ALA A 118 -7.42 -6.64 5.76
N GLY A 119 -6.20 -7.09 5.44
CA GLY A 119 -5.01 -6.23 5.39
C GLY A 119 -5.14 -5.11 4.35
N CYS A 120 -5.64 -5.42 3.15
CA CYS A 120 -5.88 -4.42 2.11
C CYS A 120 -6.98 -3.43 2.51
N CYS A 121 -8.05 -3.88 3.15
CA CYS A 121 -9.07 -2.99 3.72
C CYS A 121 -8.48 -2.07 4.79
N MET A 122 -7.63 -2.59 5.69
CA MET A 122 -6.94 -1.77 6.69
C MET A 122 -6.05 -0.70 6.06
N CYS A 123 -5.32 -1.04 4.99
CA CYS A 123 -4.51 -0.06 4.25
C CYS A 123 -5.35 1.09 3.68
N VAL A 124 -6.52 0.77 3.10
CA VAL A 124 -7.44 1.76 2.56
C VAL A 124 -8.04 2.63 3.67
N ILE A 125 -8.42 2.03 4.80
CA ILE A 125 -8.95 2.76 5.97
C ILE A 125 -7.89 3.71 6.54
N GLY A 126 -6.65 3.24 6.72
CA GLY A 126 -5.54 4.07 7.18
C GLY A 126 -5.31 5.27 6.26
N ALA A 127 -5.36 5.04 4.95
CA ALA A 127 -5.27 6.10 3.95
C ALA A 127 -6.42 7.09 4.00
N ALA A 128 -7.65 6.63 4.24
CA ALA A 128 -8.82 7.49 4.41
C ALA A 128 -8.69 8.38 5.65
N VAL A 129 -8.24 7.82 6.78
CA VAL A 129 -7.96 8.58 8.01
C VAL A 129 -6.91 9.66 7.75
N ARG A 130 -5.84 9.30 7.06
CA ARG A 130 -4.77 10.24 6.73
C ARG A 130 -5.22 11.32 5.74
N SER A 131 -6.03 10.96 4.75
CA SER A 131 -6.68 11.90 3.84
C SER A 131 -7.57 12.91 4.59
N HIS A 132 -8.32 12.44 5.59
CA HIS A 132 -9.10 13.32 6.45
C HIS A 132 -8.19 14.30 7.22
N CYS A 133 -7.07 13.82 7.76
CA CYS A 133 -6.06 14.66 8.41
C CYS A 133 -5.47 15.72 7.46
N TYR A 134 -5.17 15.35 6.22
CA TYR A 134 -4.68 16.28 5.18
C TYR A 134 -5.69 17.40 4.93
N ARG A 135 -6.98 17.06 4.86
CA ARG A 135 -8.05 18.04 4.65
C ARG A 135 -8.24 18.94 5.87
N THR A 136 -8.13 18.42 7.08
CA THR A 136 -8.32 19.21 8.31
C THR A 136 -7.17 20.21 8.55
N LEU A 137 -5.91 19.78 8.37
CA LEU A 137 -4.75 20.66 8.52
C LEU A 137 -4.50 21.55 7.30
N GLY A 138 -4.88 21.09 6.10
CA GLY A 138 -4.69 21.84 4.85
C GLY A 138 -3.23 22.22 4.63
N ARG A 139 -2.96 23.52 4.44
CA ARG A 139 -1.60 24.08 4.27
C ARG A 139 -0.70 23.81 5.48
N LEU A 140 -1.22 23.54 6.67
CA LEU A 140 -0.39 23.29 7.86
C LEU A 140 0.16 21.85 7.90
N PHE A 141 -0.30 20.96 7.02
CA PHE A 141 0.22 19.59 6.96
C PHE A 141 1.59 19.57 6.25
N THR A 142 2.66 19.29 7.00
CA THR A 142 4.01 19.14 6.47
C THR A 142 4.64 17.85 6.99
N PHE A 143 5.43 17.17 6.15
CA PHE A 143 6.17 15.98 6.58
C PHE A 143 7.42 16.39 7.38
N GLU A 144 8.02 17.54 7.04
CA GLU A 144 9.10 18.14 7.81
C GLU A 144 8.54 18.98 8.97
N LEU A 145 9.24 18.97 10.11
CA LEU A 145 8.93 19.81 11.26
C LEU A 145 9.17 21.28 10.89
N SER A 146 8.10 22.05 10.74
CA SER A 146 8.17 23.47 10.37
C SER A 146 7.16 24.29 11.16
N ILE A 147 7.53 25.52 11.50
CA ILE A 147 6.62 26.50 12.10
C ILE A 147 6.32 27.52 11.01
N ARG A 148 5.16 27.38 10.37
CA ARG A 148 4.73 28.30 9.31
C ARG A 148 4.28 29.65 9.88
N GLN A 149 4.39 30.71 9.08
CA GLN A 149 3.68 31.96 9.38
C GLN A 149 2.16 31.68 9.49
N ASP A 150 1.53 32.23 10.53
CA ASP A 150 0.13 31.97 10.91
C ASP A 150 -0.19 30.52 11.35
N HIS A 151 0.78 29.82 11.93
CA HIS A 151 0.56 28.48 12.48
C HIS A 151 -0.49 28.50 13.60
N LYS A 152 -1.69 27.97 13.31
CA LYS A 152 -2.79 27.83 14.27
C LYS A 152 -2.91 26.39 14.76
N LEU A 153 -3.27 26.23 16.03
CA LEU A 153 -3.61 24.92 16.58
C LEU A 153 -4.96 24.47 16.00
N VAL A 154 -4.95 23.35 15.28
CA VAL A 154 -6.16 22.74 14.73
C VAL A 154 -6.64 21.65 15.69
N THR A 155 -7.83 21.85 16.28
CA THR A 155 -8.47 20.91 17.21
C THR A 155 -9.79 20.34 16.65
N SER A 156 -10.09 20.60 15.38
CA SER A 156 -11.29 20.09 14.70
C SER A 156 -11.05 18.74 14.02
N GLY A 157 -12.12 18.05 13.63
CA GLY A 157 -12.04 16.79 12.91
C GLY A 157 -11.34 15.68 13.71
N PRO A 158 -10.38 14.95 13.15
CA PRO A 158 -9.73 13.82 13.83
C PRO A 158 -8.80 14.28 14.95
N TYR A 159 -8.38 15.56 14.93
CA TYR A 159 -7.51 16.17 15.93
C TYR A 159 -8.24 16.51 17.25
N SER A 160 -9.57 16.39 17.29
CA SER A 160 -10.35 16.53 18.53
C SER A 160 -10.26 15.29 19.42
N ILE A 161 -9.97 14.12 18.83
CA ILE A 161 -9.95 12.83 19.52
C ILE A 161 -8.52 12.50 20.00
N VAL A 162 -7.55 12.63 19.10
CA VAL A 162 -6.13 12.33 19.38
C VAL A 162 -5.22 13.41 18.79
N ARG A 163 -4.03 13.58 19.37
CA ARG A 163 -3.07 14.62 18.95
C ARG A 163 -2.42 14.31 17.59
N HIS A 164 -2.21 13.03 17.27
CA HIS A 164 -1.53 12.59 16.05
C HIS A 164 -2.32 11.51 15.29
N PRO A 165 -3.56 11.81 14.84
CA PRO A 165 -4.40 10.85 14.12
C PRO A 165 -3.81 10.44 12.77
N SER A 166 -2.94 11.27 12.20
CA SER A 166 -2.28 10.98 10.92
C SER A 166 -1.24 9.86 11.04
N TYR A 167 -0.69 9.61 12.24
CA TYR A 167 0.30 8.55 12.45
C TYR A 167 -0.33 7.17 12.51
N THR A 168 -1.56 7.06 13.01
CA THR A 168 -2.29 5.77 13.04
C THR A 168 -2.69 5.29 11.65
N GLY A 169 -2.65 6.15 10.63
CA GLY A 169 -2.92 5.80 9.23
C GLY A 169 -1.68 5.44 8.42
N VAL A 170 -0.48 5.48 9.00
CA VAL A 170 0.79 5.15 8.32
C VAL A 170 1.37 3.82 8.73
N TRP A 171 1.23 3.46 10.00
CA TRP A 171 1.83 2.28 10.61
C TRP A 171 0.85 1.12 10.68
#